data_AF-A0ABD2SIA3-F1
#
_entry.id   AF-A0ABD2SIA3-F1
#
_cell.length_a   1.000
_cell.length_b   1.000
_cell.length_c   1.000
_cell.angle_alpha   90.00
_cell.angle_beta   90.00
_cell.angle_gamma   90.00
#
_symmetry.space_group_name_H-M   'P 1'
#
loop_
_entity.id
_entity.type
_entity.pdbx_description
1 polymer ?
#
loop_
_entity_poly.entity_id
_entity_poly.type
_entity_poly.pdbx_seq_one_letter_code
_entity_poly.pdbx_strand_id
1 'polypeptide(L)'
;MVVRMFVVRSVSSPSFLVGNIHVLYNPNRGDIKLGQVRLFLESAQRLSHEWGDIPVVLAGDLNSMPQSAMYQFLTSNKLDIQMHDRKQISGQIYPLQNRSFNPRLSYRWSNEELMLATGTGASHLIHQLQLRSAYVGAPGSSRTRENSGEPLATSYHSKFMGTVDYIWHTTEFVPVRVLDTLPVDILRRTRGLPSEKWGSDHLSLVCELAFADEGSET
;
A
#
# COMPACT_ATOMS: atom_id res chain seq x y z
N MET A 1 -4.46 16.34 -1.82
CA MET A 1 -4.38 15.04 -1.14
C MET A 1 -5.40 15.06 -0.02
N VAL A 2 -6.30 14.08 0.03
CA VAL A 2 -7.22 13.95 1.16
C VAL A 2 -6.71 12.79 2.01
N VAL A 3 -6.21 13.11 3.20
CA VAL A 3 -5.86 12.14 4.24
C VAL A 3 -6.91 12.26 5.32
N ARG A 4 -7.36 11.13 5.85
CA ARG A 4 -8.23 11.08 7.03
C ARG A 4 -7.60 10.17 8.06
N MET A 5 -7.56 10.63 9.31
CA MET A 5 -7.01 9.90 10.45
C MET A 5 -8.03 9.97 11.59
N PHE A 6 -8.33 8.84 12.21
CA PHE A 6 -9.27 8.74 13.33
C PHE A 6 -8.67 7.86 14.40
N VAL A 7 -8.67 8.33 15.65
CA VAL A 7 -8.37 7.47 16.79
C VAL A 7 -9.63 6.76 17.22
N VAL A 8 -9.59 5.44 17.20
CA VAL A 8 -10.66 4.57 17.69
C VAL A 8 -10.35 4.22 19.14
N ARG A 9 -11.27 4.60 20.03
CA ARG A 9 -11.15 4.31 21.46
C ARG A 9 -12.08 3.17 21.82
N SER A 10 -11.58 2.22 22.58
CA SER A 10 -12.38 1.18 23.24
C SER A 10 -12.27 1.35 24.75
N VAL A 11 -13.34 1.00 25.47
CA VAL A 11 -13.35 1.00 26.94
C VAL A 11 -12.68 -0.26 27.49
N SER A 12 -12.70 -1.35 26.72
CA SER A 12 -12.27 -2.68 27.14
C SER A 12 -11.12 -3.26 26.29
N SER A 13 -10.56 -2.46 25.38
CA SER A 13 -9.49 -2.89 24.47
C SER A 13 -8.53 -1.72 24.20
N PRO A 14 -7.30 -1.98 23.73
CA PRO A 14 -6.37 -0.92 23.35
C PRO A 14 -7.00 0.03 22.31
N SER A 15 -6.71 1.32 22.45
CA SER A 15 -7.05 2.30 21.40
C SER A 15 -6.12 2.09 20.20
N PHE A 16 -6.59 2.43 19.01
CA PHE A 16 -5.79 2.31 17.79
C PHE A 16 -6.12 3.42 16.79
N LEU A 17 -5.19 3.72 15.90
CA LEU A 17 -5.32 4.73 14.86
C LEU A 17 -5.80 4.07 13.57
N VAL A 18 -6.77 4.69 12.89
CA VAL A 18 -7.19 4.33 11.54
C VAL A 18 -6.88 5.49 10.60
N GLY A 19 -6.06 5.23 9.59
CA GLY A 19 -5.77 6.15 8.50
C GLY A 19 -6.37 5.69 7.18
N ASN A 20 -6.83 6.64 6.36
CA ASN A 20 -7.24 6.39 4.98
C ASN A 20 -6.66 7.43 4.03
N ILE A 21 -6.20 6.98 2.86
CA ILE A 21 -5.65 7.83 1.80
C ILE A 21 -6.16 7.39 0.42
N HIS A 22 -6.25 8.36 -0.49
CA HIS A 22 -6.31 8.11 -1.93
C HIS A 22 -5.16 8.86 -2.60
N VAL A 23 -4.16 8.12 -3.06
CA VAL A 23 -2.92 8.65 -3.65
C VAL A 23 -3.14 9.03 -5.10
N LEU A 24 -2.41 10.05 -5.59
CA LEU A 24 -2.48 10.54 -6.96
C LEU A 24 -2.46 9.38 -7.99
N TYR A 25 -3.44 9.37 -8.89
CA TYR A 25 -3.53 8.36 -9.95
C TYR A 25 -2.34 8.41 -10.93
N ASN A 26 -1.96 9.61 -11.43
CA ASN A 26 -1.04 9.79 -12.56
C ASN A 26 0.20 8.88 -12.46
N PRO A 27 0.34 7.86 -13.33
CA PRO A 27 1.35 6.82 -13.17
C PRO A 27 2.76 7.35 -13.40
N ASN A 28 2.91 8.49 -14.08
CA ASN A 28 4.21 9.11 -14.33
C ASN A 28 4.70 9.96 -13.15
N ARG A 29 3.94 10.13 -12.06
CA ARG A 29 4.24 11.08 -10.97
C ARG A 29 4.62 10.40 -9.65
N GLY A 30 5.54 9.43 -9.71
CA GLY A 30 6.04 8.73 -8.52
C GLY A 30 6.65 9.64 -7.46
N ASP A 31 7.23 10.77 -7.86
CA ASP A 31 7.68 11.86 -6.99
C ASP A 31 6.57 12.38 -6.06
N ILE A 32 5.42 12.73 -6.63
CA ILE A 32 4.29 13.23 -5.84
C ILE A 32 3.69 12.09 -5.01
N LYS A 33 3.55 10.88 -5.59
CA LYS A 33 3.00 9.73 -4.86
C LYS A 33 3.82 9.42 -3.61
N LEU A 34 5.15 9.40 -3.72
CA LEU A 34 6.03 9.17 -2.57
C LEU A 34 5.89 10.28 -1.52
N GLY A 35 5.84 11.53 -1.95
CA GLY A 35 5.59 12.65 -1.04
C GLY A 35 4.28 12.51 -0.28
N GLN A 36 3.20 12.10 -0.96
CA GLN A 36 1.89 11.86 -0.35
C GLN A 36 1.91 10.72 0.66
N VAL A 37 2.51 9.58 0.30
CA VAL A 37 2.62 8.41 1.18
C VAL A 37 3.53 8.73 2.37
N ARG A 38 4.67 9.38 2.16
CA ARG A 38 5.57 9.83 3.23
C ARG A 38 4.83 10.70 4.25
N LEU A 39 4.16 11.76 3.81
CA LEU A 39 3.42 12.66 4.71
C LEU A 39 2.29 11.95 5.45
N PHE A 40 1.65 10.96 4.81
CA PHE A 40 0.63 10.12 5.42
C PHE A 40 1.20 9.24 6.54
N LEU A 41 2.34 8.58 6.30
CA LEU A 41 3.05 7.76 7.29
C LEU A 41 3.61 8.61 8.44
N GLU A 42 4.21 9.77 8.15
CA GLU A 42 4.68 10.73 9.15
C GLU A 42 3.54 11.21 10.05
N SER A 43 2.37 11.50 9.47
CA SER A 43 1.18 11.89 10.22
C SER A 43 0.65 10.75 11.10
N ALA A 44 0.63 9.53 10.58
CA ALA A 44 0.21 8.35 11.34
C ALA A 44 1.17 8.07 12.51
N GLN A 45 2.48 8.10 12.27
CA GLN A 45 3.50 7.92 13.29
C GLN A 45 3.37 8.96 14.40
N ARG A 46 3.23 10.23 14.02
CA ARG A 46 3.09 11.33 14.98
C ARG A 46 1.84 11.16 15.84
N LEU A 47 0.69 10.87 15.23
CA LEU A 47 -0.57 10.68 15.96
C LEU A 47 -0.55 9.44 16.83
N SER A 48 0.05 8.33 16.37
CA SER A 48 0.27 7.14 17.18
C SER A 48 1.06 7.49 18.44
N HIS A 49 2.19 8.20 18.28
CA HIS A 49 3.04 8.62 19.40
C HIS A 49 2.34 9.59 20.37
N GLU A 50 1.63 10.59 19.85
CA GLU A 50 0.85 11.55 20.65
C GLU A 50 -0.22 10.86 21.53
N TRP A 51 -0.66 9.66 21.15
CA TRP A 51 -1.65 8.86 21.86
C TRP A 51 -1.06 7.70 22.65
N GLY A 52 0.26 7.67 22.86
CA GLY A 52 0.96 6.64 23.64
C GLY A 52 1.35 5.42 22.81
N ASP A 53 1.90 5.67 21.62
CA ASP A 53 2.38 4.66 20.66
C ASP A 53 1.31 3.60 20.32
N ILE A 54 0.07 4.05 20.09
CA ILE A 54 -1.05 3.16 19.79
C ILE A 54 -0.89 2.44 18.44
N PRO A 55 -1.39 1.20 18.31
CA PRO A 55 -1.38 0.46 17.05
C PRO A 55 -2.04 1.22 15.90
N VAL A 56 -1.63 0.95 14.66
CA VAL A 56 -2.08 1.67 13.47
C VAL A 56 -2.61 0.72 12.40
N VAL A 57 -3.77 1.06 11.84
CA VAL A 57 -4.33 0.46 10.62
C VAL A 57 -4.40 1.55 9.55
N LEU A 58 -3.79 1.33 8.39
CA LEU A 58 -3.81 2.27 7.26
C LEU A 58 -4.44 1.61 6.04
N ALA A 59 -5.51 2.17 5.51
CA ALA A 59 -6.16 1.70 4.30
C ALA A 59 -6.06 2.73 3.17
N GLY A 60 -6.32 2.29 1.94
CA GLY A 60 -6.53 3.23 0.84
C GLY A 60 -6.18 2.68 -0.52
N ASP A 61 -6.55 3.48 -1.53
CA ASP A 61 -6.06 3.35 -2.91
C ASP A 61 -4.71 4.06 -3.02
N LEU A 62 -3.65 3.27 -3.10
CA LEU A 62 -2.29 3.77 -3.25
C LEU A 62 -1.91 4.04 -4.72
N ASN A 63 -2.75 3.63 -5.66
CA ASN A 63 -2.44 3.64 -7.08
C ASN A 63 -1.02 3.11 -7.34
N SER A 64 -0.65 2.01 -6.67
CA SER A 64 0.69 1.41 -6.69
C SER A 64 0.58 -0.11 -6.54
N MET A 65 1.33 -0.87 -7.33
CA MET A 65 1.21 -2.34 -7.41
C MET A 65 2.14 -3.07 -6.41
N PRO A 66 1.88 -4.35 -6.07
CA PRO A 66 2.68 -5.09 -5.08
C PRO A 66 4.18 -5.22 -5.42
N GLN A 67 4.53 -5.27 -6.71
CA GLN A 67 5.90 -5.34 -7.19
C GLN A 67 6.63 -3.98 -7.25
N SER A 68 6.00 -2.91 -6.78
CA SER A 68 6.49 -1.55 -6.95
C SER A 68 7.48 -1.12 -5.87
N ALA A 69 8.31 -0.10 -6.17
CA ALA A 69 9.18 0.52 -5.18
C ALA A 69 8.39 1.18 -4.03
N MET A 70 7.17 1.65 -4.31
CA MET A 70 6.25 2.14 -3.28
C MET A 70 5.88 1.06 -2.26
N TYR A 71 5.53 -0.14 -2.74
CA TYR A 71 5.21 -1.27 -1.88
C TYR A 71 6.44 -1.69 -1.06
N GLN A 72 7.62 -1.76 -1.70
CA GLN A 72 8.89 -2.02 -1.01
C GLN A 72 9.16 -1.00 0.10
N PHE A 73 8.92 0.30 -0.14
CA PHE A 73 9.08 1.34 0.86
C PHE A 73 8.22 1.05 2.10
N LEU A 74 6.93 0.76 1.89
CA LEU A 74 5.97 0.47 2.97
C LEU A 74 6.35 -0.77 3.79
N THR A 75 6.85 -1.83 3.14
CA THR A 75 7.17 -3.09 3.82
C THR A 75 8.57 -3.16 4.43
N SER A 76 9.53 -2.40 3.91
CA SER A 76 10.94 -2.46 4.34
C SER A 76 11.39 -1.26 5.16
N ASN A 77 10.48 -0.31 5.42
CA ASN A 77 10.70 0.92 6.15
C ASN A 77 11.64 1.92 5.49
N LYS A 78 12.26 1.56 4.37
CA LYS A 78 13.27 2.39 3.71
C LYS A 78 13.24 2.24 2.19
N LEU A 79 13.64 3.30 1.49
CA LEU A 79 13.80 3.29 0.05
C LEU A 79 14.91 4.25 -0.37
N ASP A 80 15.85 3.78 -1.18
CA ASP A 80 16.76 4.67 -1.91
C ASP A 80 16.15 4.98 -3.28
N ILE A 81 15.60 6.18 -3.42
CA ILE A 81 14.82 6.56 -4.60
C ILE A 81 15.69 6.72 -5.85
N GLN A 82 17.01 6.88 -5.71
CA GLN A 82 17.92 7.01 -6.86
C GLN A 82 18.11 5.68 -7.60
N MET A 83 17.79 4.55 -6.96
CA MET A 83 17.80 3.23 -7.57
C MET A 83 16.58 2.98 -8.48
N HIS A 84 15.62 3.91 -8.52
CA HIS A 84 14.36 3.74 -9.24
C HIS A 84 14.09 4.90 -10.20
N ASP A 85 13.58 4.57 -11.39
CA ASP A 85 12.97 5.57 -12.26
C ASP A 85 11.73 6.13 -11.57
N ARG A 86 11.64 7.46 -11.45
CA ARG A 86 10.49 8.18 -10.90
C ARG A 86 9.16 7.72 -11.50
N LYS A 87 9.12 7.37 -12.78
CA LYS A 87 7.90 6.90 -13.47
C LYS A 87 7.54 5.45 -13.14
N GLN A 88 8.45 4.68 -12.57
CA GLN A 88 8.28 3.27 -12.25
C GLN A 88 7.97 3.02 -10.77
N ILE A 89 8.03 4.08 -9.93
CA ILE A 89 7.79 4.00 -8.49
C ILE A 89 6.49 3.28 -8.12
N SER A 90 5.39 3.52 -8.83
CA SER A 90 4.11 2.89 -8.53
C SER A 90 3.91 1.52 -9.20
N GLY A 91 4.78 1.12 -10.13
CA GLY A 91 4.61 -0.10 -10.91
C GLY A 91 3.38 -0.12 -11.83
N GLN A 92 2.62 0.97 -11.95
CA GLN A 92 1.43 1.05 -12.82
C GLN A 92 1.79 1.12 -14.31
N ILE A 93 2.98 1.63 -14.63
CA ILE A 93 3.47 1.64 -16.00
C ILE A 93 4.05 0.25 -16.25
N TYR A 94 3.32 -0.55 -17.02
CA TYR A 94 3.82 -1.83 -17.53
C TYR A 94 5.23 -1.65 -18.13
N PRO A 95 6.13 -2.59 -17.83
CA PRO A 95 6.70 -3.33 -18.96
C PRO A 95 6.68 -4.84 -18.68
N LEU A 96 6.10 -5.61 -19.61
CA LEU A 96 6.41 -7.05 -19.76
C LEU A 96 7.88 -7.29 -20.17
N GLN A 97 8.69 -6.24 -20.31
CA GLN A 97 10.11 -6.40 -20.54
C GLN A 97 10.83 -6.36 -19.21
N ASN A 98 11.31 -7.54 -18.82
CA ASN A 98 12.54 -7.76 -18.05
C ASN A 98 13.58 -6.68 -18.40
N ARG A 99 13.51 -5.52 -17.75
CA ARG A 99 14.70 -4.70 -17.56
C ARG A 99 15.34 -5.28 -16.32
N SER A 100 16.23 -6.25 -16.55
CA SER A 100 17.14 -6.75 -15.55
C SER A 100 17.66 -5.57 -14.74
N PHE A 101 17.55 -5.66 -13.41
CA PHE A 101 18.09 -4.67 -12.49
C PHE A 101 19.54 -4.40 -12.91
N ASN A 102 19.81 -3.23 -13.48
CA ASN A 102 21.18 -2.86 -13.81
C ASN A 102 21.65 -1.97 -12.66
N PRO A 103 22.46 -2.50 -11.73
CA PRO A 103 22.94 -1.75 -10.56
C PRO A 103 23.82 -0.55 -10.93
N ARG A 104 24.11 -0.33 -12.23
CA ARG A 104 24.80 0.86 -12.76
C ARG A 104 23.86 1.97 -13.23
N LEU A 105 22.54 1.74 -13.26
CA LEU A 105 21.55 2.76 -13.60
C LEU A 105 21.18 3.55 -12.34
N SER A 106 21.92 4.63 -12.07
CA SER A 106 21.43 5.70 -11.21
C SER A 106 20.44 6.54 -12.02
N TYR A 107 19.19 6.61 -11.58
CA TYR A 107 18.20 7.48 -12.20
C TYR A 107 18.38 8.89 -11.65
N ARG A 108 18.55 9.87 -12.54
CA ARG A 108 18.66 11.28 -12.15
C ARG A 108 17.27 11.86 -11.92
N TRP A 109 16.98 12.13 -10.65
CA TRP A 109 15.86 12.94 -10.22
C TRP A 109 16.28 14.41 -10.19
N SER A 110 15.39 15.32 -10.56
CA SER A 110 15.63 16.76 -10.35
C SER A 110 15.57 17.09 -8.85
N ASN A 111 16.16 18.21 -8.44
CA ASN A 111 16.07 18.67 -7.04
C ASN A 111 14.62 18.91 -6.61
N GLU A 112 13.78 19.38 -7.52
CA GLU A 112 12.35 19.55 -7.27
C GLU A 112 11.65 18.21 -7.05
N GLU A 113 11.93 17.19 -7.88
CA GLU A 113 11.38 15.85 -7.74
C GLU A 113 11.82 15.18 -6.44
N LEU A 114 13.10 15.34 -6.06
CA LEU A 114 13.63 14.86 -4.78
C LEU A 114 12.93 15.57 -3.60
N MET A 115 12.75 16.88 -3.68
CA MET A 115 12.08 17.66 -2.65
C MET A 115 10.61 17.26 -2.51
N LEU A 116 9.89 17.05 -3.62
CA LEU A 116 8.51 16.59 -3.62
C LEU A 116 8.38 15.20 -2.96
N ALA A 117 9.28 14.28 -3.27
CA ALA A 117 9.25 12.93 -2.71
C ALA A 117 9.65 12.89 -1.23
N THR A 118 10.72 13.61 -0.86
CA THR A 118 11.40 13.43 0.43
C THR A 118 11.20 14.56 1.43
N GLY A 119 10.78 15.74 0.98
CA GLY A 119 10.69 16.95 1.81
C GLY A 119 12.04 17.53 2.23
N THR A 120 13.16 16.87 1.95
CA THR A 120 14.51 17.28 2.37
C THR A 120 15.51 17.37 1.21
N GLY A 121 15.19 16.73 0.08
CA GLY A 121 16.12 16.57 -1.05
C GLY A 121 17.07 15.37 -0.90
N ALA A 122 16.96 14.60 0.18
CA ALA A 122 17.71 13.36 0.36
C ALA A 122 17.30 12.29 -0.67
N SER A 123 18.18 11.31 -0.90
CA SER A 123 17.85 10.13 -1.73
C SER A 123 17.19 9.00 -0.95
N HIS A 124 17.36 8.99 0.38
CA HIS A 124 16.86 7.92 1.23
C HIS A 124 15.59 8.36 1.95
N LEU A 125 14.52 7.61 1.76
CA LEU A 125 13.27 7.71 2.52
C LEU A 125 13.27 6.66 3.62
N ILE A 126 12.80 7.04 4.81
CA ILE A 126 12.64 6.14 5.96
C ILE A 126 11.32 6.45 6.66
N HIS A 127 10.59 5.43 7.11
CA HIS A 127 9.47 5.55 8.06
C HIS A 127 9.60 4.53 9.20
N GLN A 128 9.01 4.83 10.35
CA GLN A 128 9.17 4.00 11.55
C GLN A 128 8.09 2.94 11.75
N LEU A 129 6.94 3.08 11.08
CA LEU A 129 5.83 2.13 11.18
C LEU A 129 6.21 0.76 10.60
N GLN A 130 6.21 -0.30 11.40
CA GLN A 130 6.46 -1.68 10.94
C GLN A 130 5.20 -2.26 10.29
N LEU A 131 4.95 -1.91 9.02
CA LEU A 131 3.70 -2.24 8.34
C LEU A 131 3.71 -3.63 7.71
N ARG A 132 2.57 -4.32 7.84
CA ARG A 132 2.26 -5.58 7.16
C ARG A 132 0.93 -5.46 6.44
N SER A 133 0.80 -6.10 5.28
CA SER A 133 -0.47 -6.17 4.56
C SER A 133 -1.37 -7.22 5.21
N ALA A 134 -2.61 -6.86 5.51
CA ALA A 134 -3.59 -7.77 6.08
C ALA A 134 -3.87 -8.96 5.15
N TYR A 135 -3.76 -8.75 3.85
CA TYR A 135 -4.02 -9.76 2.83
C TYR A 135 -2.88 -10.76 2.66
N VAL A 136 -1.64 -10.33 2.89
CA VAL A 136 -0.47 -11.24 2.93
C VAL A 136 -0.48 -12.08 4.20
N GLY A 137 -0.96 -11.51 5.32
CA GLY A 137 -1.03 -12.21 6.61
C GLY A 137 -2.18 -13.20 6.76
N ALA A 138 -3.12 -13.26 5.80
CA ALA A 138 -4.27 -14.15 5.85
C ALA A 138 -4.19 -15.25 4.76
N PRO A 139 -4.75 -16.45 5.01
CA PRO A 139 -4.81 -17.50 3.99
C PRO A 139 -5.56 -17.07 2.73
N GLY A 140 -5.06 -17.46 1.56
CA GLY A 140 -5.70 -17.19 0.27
C GLY A 140 -5.46 -18.32 -0.75
N SER A 141 -6.16 -18.24 -1.88
CA SER A 141 -6.04 -19.23 -2.96
C SER A 141 -5.13 -18.73 -4.07
N SER A 142 -4.39 -19.61 -4.74
CA SER A 142 -3.62 -19.27 -5.94
C SER A 142 -4.48 -18.77 -7.12
N ARG A 143 -5.81 -18.95 -7.05
CA ARG A 143 -6.75 -18.39 -8.04
C ARG A 143 -7.05 -16.92 -7.85
N THR A 144 -6.81 -16.39 -6.65
CA THR A 144 -7.14 -15.03 -6.22
C THR A 144 -5.90 -14.26 -5.78
N ARG A 145 -4.81 -14.95 -5.46
CA ARG A 145 -3.55 -14.39 -4.93
C ARG A 145 -2.36 -14.53 -5.88
N GLU A 146 -1.50 -13.53 -5.84
CA GLU A 146 -0.14 -13.60 -6.38
C GLU A 146 0.78 -14.41 -5.44
N ASN A 147 2.00 -14.73 -5.92
CA ASN A 147 3.03 -15.38 -5.11
C ASN A 147 3.44 -14.55 -3.88
N SER A 148 3.21 -13.23 -3.90
CA SER A 148 3.43 -12.32 -2.78
C SER A 148 2.38 -12.46 -1.67
N GLY A 149 1.26 -13.14 -1.92
CA GLY A 149 0.09 -13.22 -1.02
C GLY A 149 -0.95 -12.12 -1.25
N GLU A 150 -0.61 -11.07 -2.00
CA GLU A 150 -1.55 -10.02 -2.36
C GLU A 150 -2.61 -10.51 -3.35
N PRO A 151 -3.80 -9.89 -3.40
CA PRO A 151 -4.78 -10.17 -4.44
C PRO A 151 -4.19 -9.99 -5.85
N LEU A 152 -4.71 -10.73 -6.83
CA LEU A 152 -4.36 -10.54 -8.24
C LEU A 152 -4.93 -9.25 -8.82
N ALA A 153 -6.08 -8.80 -8.30
CA ALA A 153 -6.69 -7.54 -8.69
C ALA A 153 -7.61 -7.00 -7.59
N THR A 154 -7.49 -5.70 -7.32
CA THR A 154 -8.46 -4.92 -6.54
C THR A 154 -9.17 -3.89 -7.40
N SER A 155 -8.63 -3.56 -8.59
CA SER A 155 -9.28 -2.73 -9.60
C SER A 155 -9.22 -3.39 -10.97
N TYR A 156 -10.30 -3.29 -11.74
CA TYR A 156 -10.36 -3.80 -13.10
C TYR A 156 -11.25 -2.96 -14.02
N HIS A 157 -10.65 -2.31 -15.01
CA HIS A 157 -11.36 -1.59 -16.07
C HIS A 157 -10.65 -1.76 -17.43
N SER A 158 -11.13 -1.07 -18.46
CA SER A 158 -10.68 -1.23 -19.86
C SER A 158 -9.19 -1.00 -20.12
N LYS A 159 -8.45 -0.39 -19.18
CA LYS A 159 -7.03 -0.03 -19.34
C LYS A 159 -6.12 -0.58 -18.24
N PHE A 160 -6.67 -1.19 -17.19
CA PHE A 160 -5.91 -1.62 -16.03
C PHE A 160 -6.59 -2.80 -15.35
N MET A 161 -5.79 -3.74 -14.89
CA MET A 161 -6.18 -4.80 -13.97
C MET A 161 -5.01 -5.03 -13.02
N GLY A 162 -5.24 -4.92 -11.73
CA GLY A 162 -4.19 -5.14 -10.74
C GLY A 162 -4.60 -4.68 -9.35
N THR A 163 -3.70 -4.91 -8.40
CA THR A 163 -3.87 -4.53 -7.00
C THR A 163 -3.29 -3.15 -6.76
N VAL A 164 -4.13 -2.25 -6.26
CA VAL A 164 -3.78 -0.86 -5.90
C VAL A 164 -4.36 -0.43 -4.57
N ASP A 165 -5.31 -1.21 -4.04
CA ASP A 165 -5.96 -1.00 -2.76
C ASP A 165 -5.34 -1.91 -1.71
N TYR A 166 -5.13 -1.39 -0.50
CA TYR A 166 -4.48 -2.14 0.58
C TYR A 166 -5.11 -1.84 1.93
N ILE A 167 -4.95 -2.79 2.85
CA ILE A 167 -5.15 -2.60 4.28
C ILE A 167 -3.85 -3.00 4.96
N TRP A 168 -3.13 -2.02 5.48
CA TRP A 168 -1.90 -2.16 6.23
C TRP A 168 -2.18 -2.11 7.72
N HIS A 169 -1.38 -2.80 8.52
CA HIS A 169 -1.43 -2.73 9.96
C HIS A 169 -0.03 -2.82 10.57
N THR A 170 0.14 -2.28 11.77
CA THR A 170 1.34 -2.51 12.59
C THR A 170 1.32 -3.89 13.26
N THR A 171 2.42 -4.29 13.89
CA THR A 171 2.67 -5.66 14.36
C THR A 171 1.79 -6.11 15.52
N GLU A 172 1.12 -5.19 16.19
CA GLU A 172 0.18 -5.45 17.29
C GLU A 172 -1.16 -6.02 16.78
N PHE A 173 -1.37 -6.09 15.46
CA PHE A 173 -2.50 -6.75 14.84
C PHE A 173 -2.11 -8.03 14.11
N VAL A 174 -2.97 -9.05 14.22
CA VAL A 174 -2.89 -10.29 13.46
C VAL A 174 -4.13 -10.41 12.55
N PRO A 175 -3.96 -10.58 11.23
CA PRO A 175 -5.07 -10.87 10.33
C PRO A 175 -5.68 -12.25 10.62
N VAL A 176 -6.93 -12.28 11.05
CA VAL A 176 -7.66 -13.52 11.33
C VAL A 176 -8.23 -14.09 10.03
N ARG A 177 -8.84 -13.23 9.22
CA ARG A 177 -9.43 -13.58 7.92
C ARG A 177 -9.66 -12.35 7.08
N VAL A 178 -9.80 -12.57 5.78
CA VAL A 178 -10.09 -11.54 4.78
C VAL A 178 -11.24 -11.98 3.90
N LEU A 179 -11.98 -11.02 3.35
CA LEU A 179 -12.86 -11.28 2.21
C LEU A 179 -11.98 -11.42 0.97
N ASP A 180 -11.89 -12.63 0.43
CA ASP A 180 -11.07 -12.87 -0.75
C ASP A 180 -11.63 -12.15 -1.99
N THR A 181 -10.75 -11.76 -2.91
CA THR A 181 -11.18 -11.10 -4.16
C THR A 181 -11.74 -12.12 -5.15
N LEU A 182 -12.35 -11.62 -6.23
CA LEU A 182 -12.81 -12.49 -7.30
C LEU A 182 -11.63 -13.09 -8.07
N PRO A 183 -11.68 -14.40 -8.40
CA PRO A 183 -10.71 -15.00 -9.30
C PRO A 183 -10.60 -14.24 -10.62
N VAL A 184 -9.38 -14.12 -11.15
CA VAL A 184 -9.12 -13.34 -12.38
C VAL A 184 -9.91 -13.86 -13.57
N ASP A 185 -10.15 -15.17 -13.66
CA ASP A 185 -10.95 -15.77 -14.72
C ASP A 185 -12.43 -15.35 -14.66
N ILE A 186 -12.94 -15.05 -13.46
CA ILE A 186 -14.29 -14.52 -13.26
C ILE A 186 -14.31 -13.02 -13.56
N LEU A 187 -13.35 -12.24 -13.06
CA LEU A 187 -13.23 -10.82 -13.35
C LEU A 187 -13.19 -10.56 -14.85
N ARG A 188 -12.33 -11.26 -15.59
CA ARG A 188 -12.21 -11.08 -17.05
C ARG A 188 -13.53 -11.32 -17.81
N ARG A 189 -14.44 -12.15 -17.29
CA ARG A 189 -15.76 -12.38 -17.90
C ARG A 189 -16.68 -11.17 -17.79
N THR A 190 -16.47 -10.27 -16.83
CA THR A 190 -17.24 -9.03 -16.71
C THR A 190 -16.86 -8.00 -17.77
N ARG A 191 -15.72 -8.19 -18.47
CA ARG A 191 -15.12 -7.26 -19.45
C ARG A 191 -14.73 -5.89 -18.86
N GLY A 192 -14.58 -5.82 -17.55
CA GLY A 192 -14.30 -4.61 -16.79
C GLY A 192 -15.35 -4.35 -15.74
N LEU A 193 -15.04 -3.41 -14.86
CA LEU A 193 -15.91 -2.87 -13.84
C LEU A 193 -15.94 -1.32 -14.00
N PRO A 194 -17.00 -0.63 -13.52
CA PRO A 194 -18.25 -1.18 -12.98
C PRO A 194 -19.05 -1.96 -14.03
N SER A 195 -20.06 -2.70 -13.58
CA SER A 195 -21.00 -3.45 -14.43
C SER A 195 -22.40 -3.43 -13.82
N GLU A 196 -23.39 -4.00 -14.51
CA GLU A 196 -24.77 -4.13 -13.97
C GLU A 196 -24.81 -4.76 -12.56
N LYS A 197 -23.88 -5.68 -12.25
CA LYS A 197 -23.79 -6.35 -10.95
C LYS A 197 -22.87 -5.65 -9.94
N TRP A 198 -22.01 -4.73 -10.39
CA TRP A 198 -20.92 -4.17 -9.58
C TRP A 198 -20.85 -2.66 -9.75
N GLY A 199 -21.15 -1.91 -8.69
CA GLY A 199 -21.27 -0.45 -8.75
C GLY A 199 -19.95 0.34 -8.77
N SER A 200 -18.80 -0.32 -8.66
CA SER A 200 -17.46 0.30 -8.68
C SER A 200 -16.52 -0.49 -9.59
N ASP A 201 -15.52 0.19 -10.14
CA ASP A 201 -14.37 -0.40 -10.81
C ASP A 201 -13.34 -1.04 -9.86
N HIS A 202 -13.47 -0.79 -8.56
CA HIS A 202 -12.70 -1.41 -7.49
C HIS A 202 -13.53 -2.45 -6.72
N LEU A 203 -12.85 -3.49 -6.22
CA LEU A 203 -13.38 -4.48 -5.31
C LEU A 203 -13.16 -4.00 -3.87
N SER A 204 -14.19 -4.14 -3.03
CA SER A 204 -14.08 -3.81 -1.61
C SER A 204 -13.11 -4.76 -0.92
N LEU A 205 -12.24 -4.20 -0.10
CA LEU A 205 -11.37 -4.95 0.78
C LEU A 205 -11.97 -5.02 2.19
N VAL A 206 -11.99 -6.21 2.78
CA VAL A 206 -12.48 -6.44 4.14
C VAL A 206 -11.53 -7.39 4.86
N CYS A 207 -11.15 -7.04 6.08
CA CYS A 207 -10.37 -7.90 6.96
C CYS A 207 -10.96 -7.93 8.36
N GLU A 208 -10.71 -9.03 9.05
CA GLU A 208 -10.85 -9.16 10.50
C GLU A 208 -9.45 -9.18 11.10
N LEU A 209 -9.19 -8.26 12.03
CA LEU A 209 -7.92 -8.16 12.75
C LEU A 209 -8.19 -8.48 14.22
N ALA A 210 -7.29 -9.23 14.84
CA ALA A 210 -7.23 -9.39 16.29
C ALA A 210 -6.00 -8.65 16.82
N PHE A 211 -6.07 -8.15 18.06
CA PHE A 211 -4.87 -7.72 18.77
C PHE A 211 -4.00 -8.95 19.04
N ALA A 212 -2.69 -8.82 18.81
CA ALA A 212 -1.73 -9.84 19.21
C ALA A 212 -1.69 -9.94 20.74
N ASP A 213 -1.58 -11.16 21.27
CA ASP A 213 -1.32 -11.36 22.70
C ASP A 213 0.10 -10.85 23.03
N GLU A 214 0.28 -10.20 24.18
CA GLU A 214 1.58 -9.65 24.64
C GLU A 214 2.66 -10.71 24.96
N GLY A 215 2.61 -11.91 24.36
CA GLY A 215 3.47 -13.04 24.73
C GLY A 215 3.96 -13.94 23.58
N SER A 216 3.74 -13.59 22.31
CA SER A 216 4.16 -14.42 21.18
C SER A 216 5.50 -13.99 20.55
N GLU A 217 6.48 -13.62 21.38
CA GLU A 217 7.90 -13.68 21.02
C GLU A 217 8.55 -14.84 21.80
N THR A 218 8.56 -16.02 21.19
CA THR A 218 9.44 -17.14 21.55
C THR A 218 10.05 -17.74 20.29
#